data_AF-A0A6I4YTJ6-F1
#
_entry.id   AF-A0A6I4YTJ6-F1
#
_cell.length_a   1.000
_cell.length_b   1.000
_cell.length_c   1.000
_cell.angle_alpha   90.00
_cell.angle_beta   90.00
_cell.angle_gamma   90.00
#
_symmetry.space_group_name_H-M   'P 1'
#
loop_
_entity.id
_entity.type
_entity.pdbx_description
1 polymer ?
#
loop_
_entity_poly.entity_id
_entity_poly.type
_entity_poly.pdbx_seq_one_letter_code
_entity_poly.pdbx_strand_id
1 'polypeptide(L)'
;MMKDIRATILAQYANSPILLSIIEQFNAAIDPYALIDTFYNHVWNPSTATGWGLDVWGRIVGVSRVFKVNLPQYFGFLEADDGSDTARPFNNGIFYGKDIPADSYVLSDNDYRKVIFTKAAANISNGSIADINRLLMILFRDKGRIFVSEGTMSNYFGFSEEESPELPVQPFNFGTWGDSSAFGGGPMNMTICYSWDLSPLEMAIIESGVFPRPSGVSVHYQRV
;
A
#
# COMPACT_ATOMS: atom_id res chain seq x y z
N MET A 1 26.60 -10.50 -28.45
CA MET A 1 27.75 -11.28 -27.95
C MET A 1 27.86 -12.55 -28.77
N MET A 2 29.06 -12.85 -29.28
CA MET A 2 29.30 -14.14 -29.89
C MET A 2 29.55 -15.16 -28.79
N LYS A 3 28.55 -15.99 -28.47
CA LYS A 3 28.67 -17.08 -27.49
C LYS A 3 29.84 -18.04 -27.78
N ASP A 4 30.34 -18.04 -29.03
CA ASP A 4 31.48 -18.87 -29.44
C ASP A 4 32.35 -18.17 -30.49
N ILE A 5 33.23 -17.25 -30.04
CA ILE A 5 34.18 -16.46 -30.88
C ILE A 5 34.95 -17.35 -31.87
N ARG A 6 35.24 -18.60 -31.47
CA ARG A 6 36.02 -19.55 -32.26
C ARG A 6 35.31 -19.96 -33.55
N ALA A 7 33.98 -19.96 -33.56
CA ALA A 7 33.19 -20.32 -34.73
C ALA A 7 33.29 -19.33 -35.90
N THR A 8 33.70 -18.07 -35.66
CA THR A 8 33.85 -17.08 -36.75
C THR A 8 35.31 -16.74 -37.08
N ILE A 9 36.26 -17.42 -36.44
CA ILE A 9 37.67 -17.33 -36.81
C ILE A 9 37.95 -18.29 -37.97
N LEU A 10 38.52 -17.77 -39.06
CA LEU A 10 39.02 -18.61 -40.16
C LEU A 10 40.19 -19.47 -39.66
N ALA A 11 40.21 -20.75 -40.04
CA ALA A 11 41.19 -21.75 -39.57
C ALA A 11 42.67 -21.30 -39.71
N GLN A 12 43.00 -20.52 -40.75
CA GLN A 12 44.36 -20.01 -40.98
C GLN A 12 44.86 -19.03 -39.90
N TYR A 13 43.95 -18.40 -39.15
CA TYR A 13 44.27 -17.45 -38.08
C TYR A 13 44.08 -18.04 -36.67
N ALA A 14 43.61 -19.29 -36.58
CA ALA A 14 43.29 -19.94 -35.30
C ALA A 14 44.51 -20.13 -34.37
N ASN A 15 45.73 -20.02 -34.90
CA ASN A 15 46.97 -20.23 -34.15
C ASN A 15 47.83 -18.96 -34.01
N SER A 16 47.29 -17.77 -34.33
CA SER A 16 48.00 -16.49 -34.17
C SER A 16 47.66 -15.86 -32.81
N PRO A 17 48.59 -15.83 -31.83
CA PRO A 17 48.29 -15.37 -30.48
C PRO A 17 47.88 -13.88 -30.43
N ILE A 18 48.49 -13.06 -31.30
CA ILE A 18 48.23 -11.61 -31.35
C ILE A 18 46.81 -11.33 -31.84
N LEU A 19 46.39 -11.97 -32.95
CA LEU A 19 45.05 -11.76 -33.52
C LEU A 19 43.95 -12.26 -32.57
N LEU A 20 44.17 -13.40 -31.92
CA LEU A 20 43.25 -13.92 -30.91
C LEU A 20 43.08 -12.93 -29.74
N SER A 21 44.20 -12.39 -29.23
CA SER A 21 44.14 -11.44 -28.11
C SER A 21 43.40 -10.14 -28.43
N ILE A 22 43.48 -9.65 -29.67
CA ILE A 22 42.76 -8.45 -30.11
C ILE A 22 41.26 -8.75 -30.20
N ILE A 23 40.90 -9.88 -30.82
CA ILE A 23 39.49 -10.29 -30.97
C ILE A 23 38.83 -10.53 -29.61
N GLU A 24 39.54 -11.18 -28.68
CA GLU A 24 39.06 -11.39 -27.31
C GLU A 24 38.85 -10.07 -26.56
N GLN A 25 39.81 -9.13 -26.67
CA GLN A 25 39.66 -7.79 -26.08
C GLN A 25 38.48 -7.02 -26.69
N PHE A 26 38.30 -7.08 -28.01
CA PHE A 26 37.14 -6.47 -28.67
C PHE A 26 35.82 -7.10 -28.23
N ASN A 27 35.75 -8.42 -28.11
CA ASN A 27 34.55 -9.10 -27.64
C ASN A 27 34.25 -8.75 -26.17
N ALA A 28 35.27 -8.67 -25.32
CA ALA A 28 35.11 -8.26 -23.92
C ALA A 28 34.66 -6.80 -23.81
N ALA A 29 35.20 -5.89 -24.64
CA ALA A 29 34.82 -4.48 -24.64
C ALA A 29 33.39 -4.23 -25.15
N ILE A 30 32.88 -5.11 -26.01
CA ILE A 30 31.54 -4.97 -26.62
C ILE A 30 30.51 -5.85 -25.88
N ASP A 31 30.89 -6.64 -24.88
CA ASP A 31 29.99 -7.59 -24.23
C ASP A 31 28.87 -6.89 -23.42
N PRO A 32 27.60 -6.94 -23.87
CA PRO A 32 26.50 -6.33 -23.15
C PRO A 32 25.94 -7.25 -22.06
N TYR A 33 26.42 -8.48 -21.90
CA TYR A 33 25.75 -9.47 -21.02
C TYR A 33 25.76 -9.07 -19.56
N ALA A 34 26.88 -8.55 -19.05
CA ALA A 34 26.93 -8.01 -17.70
C ALA A 34 25.92 -6.87 -17.52
N LEU A 35 25.75 -6.00 -18.53
CA LEU A 35 24.76 -4.93 -18.51
C LEU A 35 23.32 -5.47 -18.57
N ILE A 36 23.06 -6.48 -19.41
CA ILE A 36 21.73 -7.12 -19.53
C ILE A 36 21.36 -7.83 -18.24
N ASP A 37 22.29 -8.54 -17.60
CA ASP A 37 22.05 -9.21 -16.32
C ASP A 37 21.83 -8.20 -15.20
N THR A 38 22.64 -7.14 -15.16
CA THR A 38 22.43 -6.01 -14.23
C THR A 38 21.06 -5.37 -14.45
N PHE A 39 20.68 -5.11 -15.70
CA PHE A 39 19.36 -4.58 -16.06
C PHE A 39 18.24 -5.54 -15.66
N TYR A 40 18.39 -6.83 -15.93
CA TYR A 40 17.41 -7.83 -15.57
C TYR A 40 17.21 -7.88 -14.05
N ASN A 41 18.30 -7.90 -13.27
CA ASN A 41 18.23 -8.01 -11.82
C ASN A 41 17.74 -6.71 -11.15
N HIS A 42 18.15 -5.53 -11.63
CA HIS A 42 17.80 -4.26 -10.98
C HIS A 42 16.52 -3.61 -11.51
N VAL A 43 16.07 -3.96 -12.73
CA VAL A 43 14.90 -3.35 -13.37
C VAL A 43 13.81 -4.37 -13.63
N TRP A 44 14.12 -5.46 -14.32
CA TRP A 44 13.09 -6.34 -14.87
C TRP A 44 12.55 -7.36 -13.85
N ASN A 45 13.39 -7.90 -12.98
CA ASN A 45 12.96 -8.88 -11.99
C ASN A 45 12.32 -8.18 -10.77
N PRO A 46 11.01 -8.30 -10.54
CA PRO A 46 10.32 -7.57 -9.47
C PRO A 46 10.75 -8.00 -8.06
N SER A 47 11.34 -9.19 -7.91
CA SER A 47 11.84 -9.67 -6.62
C SER A 47 13.16 -9.00 -6.21
N THR A 48 14.00 -8.62 -7.18
CA THR A 48 15.32 -8.03 -6.96
C THR A 48 15.43 -6.58 -7.41
N ALA A 49 14.40 -6.05 -8.09
CA ALA A 49 14.38 -4.68 -8.56
C ALA A 49 14.55 -3.67 -7.41
N THR A 50 15.28 -2.60 -7.69
CA THR A 50 15.67 -1.55 -6.73
C THR A 50 15.48 -0.17 -7.34
N GLY A 51 15.12 0.82 -6.51
CA GLY A 51 14.98 2.22 -6.91
C GLY A 51 14.09 2.40 -8.15
N TRP A 52 14.66 2.96 -9.22
CA TRP A 52 13.96 3.28 -10.47
C TRP A 52 13.26 2.07 -11.11
N GLY A 53 13.87 0.88 -11.07
CA GLY A 53 13.27 -0.32 -11.63
C GLY A 53 11.93 -0.68 -10.97
N LEU A 54 11.88 -0.50 -9.65
CA LEU A 54 10.67 -0.74 -8.87
C LEU A 54 9.61 0.34 -9.13
N ASP A 55 10.01 1.57 -9.42
CA ASP A 55 9.11 2.66 -9.80
C ASP A 55 8.43 2.42 -11.16
N VAL A 56 9.14 1.76 -12.09
CA VAL A 56 8.54 1.32 -13.37
C VAL A 56 7.43 0.30 -13.12
N TRP A 57 7.68 -0.71 -12.27
CA TRP A 57 6.67 -1.68 -11.87
C TRP A 57 5.48 -1.02 -11.18
N GLY A 58 5.74 -0.07 -10.28
CA GLY A 58 4.71 0.76 -9.65
C GLY A 58 3.81 1.47 -10.66
N ARG A 59 4.41 2.10 -11.67
CA ARG A 59 3.67 2.76 -12.76
C ARG A 59 2.83 1.77 -13.58
N ILE A 60 3.33 0.56 -13.83
CA ILE A 60 2.61 -0.49 -14.56
C ILE A 60 1.36 -0.94 -13.77
N VAL A 61 1.49 -1.17 -12.46
CA VAL A 61 0.36 -1.63 -11.63
C VAL A 61 -0.57 -0.49 -11.17
N GLY A 62 -0.13 0.75 -11.31
CA GLY A 62 -0.89 1.95 -10.97
C GLY A 62 -0.76 2.38 -9.50
N VAL A 63 0.40 2.22 -8.87
CA VAL A 63 0.65 2.66 -7.48
C VAL A 63 1.94 3.47 -7.38
N SER A 64 1.84 4.60 -6.68
CA SER A 64 2.97 5.51 -6.36
C SER A 64 3.78 5.00 -5.16
N ARG A 65 5.08 5.32 -5.12
CA ARG A 65 5.95 5.11 -3.95
C ARG A 65 5.69 6.14 -2.85
N VAL A 66 5.18 7.31 -3.22
CA VAL A 66 4.93 8.41 -2.30
C VAL A 66 3.45 8.40 -1.94
N PHE A 67 3.16 8.24 -0.66
CA PHE A 67 1.80 8.27 -0.11
C PHE A 67 1.60 9.58 0.63
N LYS A 68 0.44 10.18 0.42
CA LYS A 68 0.00 11.29 1.26
C LYS A 68 -0.57 10.71 2.53
N VAL A 69 -0.04 11.13 3.66
CA VAL A 69 -0.49 10.71 4.98
C VAL A 69 -1.33 11.84 5.52
N ASN A 70 -2.58 11.54 5.89
CA ASN A 70 -3.44 12.53 6.52
C ASN A 70 -2.75 13.05 7.79
N LEU A 71 -2.63 14.38 7.88
CA LEU A 71 -2.13 15.02 9.08
C LEU A 71 -3.05 14.68 10.26
N PRO A 72 -2.49 14.45 11.45
CA PRO A 72 -3.32 14.21 12.61
C PRO A 72 -4.15 15.46 12.91
N GLN A 73 -5.41 15.24 13.29
CA GLN A 73 -6.31 16.30 13.68
C GLN A 73 -6.02 16.71 15.13
N TYR A 74 -5.89 18.02 15.34
CA TYR A 74 -5.48 18.59 16.61
C TYR A 74 -6.69 19.07 17.41
N PHE A 75 -6.59 18.97 18.73
CA PHE A 75 -7.50 19.67 19.63
C PHE A 75 -7.36 21.18 19.43
N GLY A 76 -8.48 21.84 19.15
CA GLY A 76 -8.49 23.28 18.87
C GLY A 76 -9.89 23.86 18.93
N PHE A 77 -9.95 25.19 18.79
CA PHE A 77 -11.21 25.92 18.66
C PHE A 77 -11.47 26.24 17.19
N LEU A 78 -12.74 26.47 16.86
CA LEU A 78 -13.18 26.79 15.49
C LEU A 78 -12.49 28.04 14.93
N GLU A 79 -12.14 28.98 15.80
CA GLU A 79 -11.42 30.21 15.46
C GLU A 79 -9.96 29.98 15.04
N ALA A 80 -9.41 28.79 15.32
CA ALA A 80 -8.08 28.39 14.89
C ALA A 80 -8.09 27.60 13.56
N ASP A 81 -9.26 27.35 12.98
CA ASP A 81 -9.39 26.63 11.70
C ASP A 81 -8.95 27.55 10.55
N ASP A 82 -7.85 27.18 9.90
CA ASP A 82 -7.30 27.85 8.71
C ASP A 82 -7.94 27.33 7.40
N GLY A 83 -9.01 26.53 7.51
CA GLY A 83 -9.68 25.86 6.39
C GLY A 83 -9.11 24.47 6.08
N SER A 84 -8.24 23.95 6.94
CA SER A 84 -7.67 22.59 6.81
C SER A 84 -8.46 21.50 7.55
N ASP A 85 -9.58 21.82 8.23
CA ASP A 85 -10.37 20.89 9.07
C ASP A 85 -9.50 20.14 10.10
N THR A 86 -8.45 20.80 10.58
CA THR A 86 -7.51 20.23 11.55
C THR A 86 -7.95 20.43 12.99
N ALA A 87 -8.89 21.35 13.27
CA ALA A 87 -9.39 21.62 14.62
C ALA A 87 -10.56 20.69 15.01
N ARG A 88 -10.35 19.85 16.03
CA ARG A 88 -11.38 18.98 16.60
C ARG A 88 -11.77 19.42 18.02
N PRO A 89 -13.05 19.23 18.40
CA PRO A 89 -13.53 19.57 19.74
C PRO A 89 -12.90 18.66 20.81
N PHE A 90 -13.23 18.93 22.07
CA PHE A 90 -12.77 18.12 23.19
C PHE A 90 -12.99 16.63 22.98
N ASN A 91 -12.02 15.84 23.43
CA ASN A 91 -12.03 14.37 23.37
C ASN A 91 -12.04 13.76 21.95
N ASN A 92 -11.80 14.57 20.90
CA ASN A 92 -11.80 14.13 19.50
C ASN A 92 -10.51 14.47 18.72
N GLY A 93 -9.59 15.25 19.30
CA GLY A 93 -8.32 15.63 18.67
C GLY A 93 -7.12 15.36 19.57
N ILE A 94 -5.92 15.24 18.98
CA ILE A 94 -4.67 15.12 19.73
C ILE A 94 -4.11 16.50 20.08
N PHE A 95 -3.33 16.63 21.14
CA PHE A 95 -2.62 17.89 21.39
C PHE A 95 -1.54 18.12 20.34
N TYR A 96 -1.43 19.37 19.86
CA TYR A 96 -0.40 19.75 18.89
C TYR A 96 1.01 19.50 19.48
N GLY A 97 1.79 18.70 18.77
CA GLY A 97 3.19 18.41 19.08
C GLY A 97 4.14 19.12 18.11
N LYS A 98 5.37 19.39 18.53
CA LYS A 98 6.39 20.07 17.72
C LYS A 98 6.84 19.27 16.48
N ASP A 99 6.73 17.94 16.53
CA ASP A 99 7.06 17.05 15.43
C ASP A 99 5.83 16.87 14.53
N ILE A 100 5.70 17.74 13.52
CA ILE A 100 4.65 17.64 12.51
C ILE A 100 4.95 16.41 11.64
N PRO A 101 4.07 15.40 11.57
CA PRO A 101 4.25 14.29 10.64
C PRO A 101 4.31 14.83 9.21
N ALA A 102 5.26 14.35 8.41
CA ALA A 102 5.34 14.74 7.01
C ALA A 102 4.05 14.35 6.26
N ASP A 103 3.46 15.30 5.53
CA ASP A 103 2.28 15.10 4.68
C ASP A 103 2.54 14.04 3.58
N SER A 104 3.81 13.83 3.22
CA SER A 104 4.23 12.82 2.26
C SER A 104 5.24 11.86 2.87
N TYR A 105 4.97 10.55 2.74
CA TYR A 105 5.88 9.49 3.14
C TYR A 105 6.35 8.70 1.92
N VAL A 106 7.66 8.48 1.81
CA VAL A 106 8.30 7.70 0.73
C VAL A 106 8.60 6.29 1.23
N LEU A 107 8.05 5.26 0.59
CA LEU A 107 8.29 3.88 1.01
C LEU A 107 9.71 3.40 0.67
N SER A 108 10.24 2.56 1.56
CA SER A 108 11.43 1.74 1.29
C SER A 108 11.17 0.77 0.14
N ASP A 109 12.22 0.33 -0.56
CA ASP A 109 12.08 -0.63 -1.66
C ASP A 109 11.37 -1.93 -1.23
N ASN A 110 11.61 -2.40 0.00
CA ASN A 110 11.00 -3.63 0.49
C ASN A 110 9.50 -3.47 0.76
N ASP A 111 9.09 -2.35 1.38
CA ASP A 111 7.67 -2.09 1.64
C ASP A 111 6.93 -1.78 0.33
N TYR A 112 7.56 -1.00 -0.55
CA TYR A 112 6.97 -0.66 -1.83
C TYR A 112 6.76 -1.90 -2.71
N ARG A 113 7.69 -2.86 -2.67
CA ARG A 113 7.53 -4.15 -3.35
C ARG A 113 6.32 -4.93 -2.85
N LYS A 114 6.08 -4.96 -1.53
CA LYS A 114 4.86 -5.60 -0.96
C LYS A 114 3.61 -4.93 -1.52
N VAL A 115 3.58 -3.59 -1.55
CA VAL A 115 2.44 -2.84 -2.10
C VAL A 115 2.22 -3.12 -3.59
N ILE A 116 3.29 -3.19 -4.40
CA ILE A 116 3.20 -3.52 -5.83
C ILE A 116 2.60 -4.91 -6.04
N PHE A 117 3.08 -5.92 -5.31
CA PHE A 117 2.54 -7.27 -5.41
C PHE A 117 1.08 -7.34 -4.97
N THR A 118 0.73 -6.66 -3.87
CA THR A 118 -0.67 -6.57 -3.42
C THR A 118 -1.55 -5.89 -4.45
N LYS A 119 -1.11 -4.80 -5.07
CA LYS A 119 -1.86 -4.13 -6.13
C LYS A 119 -2.00 -4.99 -7.39
N ALA A 120 -0.93 -5.64 -7.81
CA ALA A 120 -0.97 -6.56 -8.95
C ALA A 120 -1.99 -7.69 -8.71
N ALA A 121 -2.00 -8.26 -7.51
CA ALA A 121 -2.97 -9.27 -7.11
C ALA A 121 -4.39 -8.68 -7.04
N ALA A 122 -4.57 -7.46 -6.51
CA ALA A 122 -5.85 -6.77 -6.47
C ALA A 122 -6.43 -6.54 -7.87
N ASN A 123 -5.60 -6.14 -8.84
CA ASN A 123 -6.00 -5.89 -10.22
C ASN A 123 -6.50 -7.16 -10.95
N ILE A 124 -6.09 -8.36 -10.48
CA ILE A 124 -6.51 -9.66 -11.05
C ILE A 124 -7.62 -10.31 -10.18
N SER A 125 -7.85 -9.81 -8.97
CA SER A 125 -8.83 -10.36 -8.04
C SER A 125 -10.28 -10.10 -8.47
N ASN A 126 -11.19 -10.95 -8.00
CA ASN A 126 -12.63 -10.79 -8.28
C ASN A 126 -13.34 -9.82 -7.32
N GLY A 127 -12.62 -9.22 -6.37
CA GLY A 127 -13.17 -8.27 -5.39
C GLY A 127 -14.07 -8.90 -4.31
N SER A 128 -14.12 -10.22 -4.20
CA SER A 128 -14.84 -10.89 -3.10
C SER A 128 -14.19 -10.64 -1.74
N ILE A 129 -14.96 -10.72 -0.66
CA ILE A 129 -14.47 -10.58 0.71
C ILE A 129 -13.30 -11.55 0.99
N ALA A 130 -13.38 -12.79 0.49
CA ALA A 130 -12.32 -13.77 0.63
C ALA A 130 -11.01 -13.33 -0.06
N ASP A 131 -11.12 -12.75 -1.27
CA ASP A 131 -9.95 -12.24 -1.98
C ASP A 131 -9.38 -10.99 -1.32
N ILE A 132 -10.22 -10.07 -0.85
CA ILE A 132 -9.76 -8.89 -0.10
C ILE A 132 -9.05 -9.31 1.18
N ASN A 133 -9.57 -10.31 1.91
CA ASN A 133 -8.91 -10.85 3.10
C ASN A 133 -7.53 -11.45 2.76
N ARG A 134 -7.42 -12.20 1.65
CA ARG A 134 -6.12 -12.71 1.18
C ARG A 134 -5.14 -11.57 0.86
N LEU A 135 -5.60 -10.50 0.21
CA LEU A 135 -4.77 -9.34 -0.12
C LEU A 135 -4.29 -8.61 1.15
N LEU A 136 -5.16 -8.43 2.14
CA LEU A 136 -4.80 -7.86 3.44
C LEU A 136 -3.76 -8.72 4.15
N MET A 137 -3.89 -10.05 4.07
CA MET A 137 -2.89 -10.99 4.60
C MET A 137 -1.56 -10.96 3.85
N ILE A 138 -1.52 -10.60 2.56
CA ILE A 138 -0.26 -10.41 1.83
C ILE A 138 0.45 -9.15 2.33
N LEU A 139 -0.30 -8.08 2.57
CA LEU A 139 0.26 -6.79 2.96
C LEU A 139 0.68 -6.72 4.44
N PHE A 140 -0.12 -7.28 5.34
CA PHE A 140 0.03 -7.11 6.80
C PHE A 140 0.33 -8.40 7.58
N ARG A 141 0.85 -9.44 6.90
CA ARG A 141 1.12 -10.77 7.52
C ARG A 141 1.84 -10.70 8.86
N ASP A 142 2.78 -9.77 9.00
CA ASP A 142 3.70 -9.69 10.13
C ASP A 142 3.14 -8.87 11.32
N LYS A 143 1.96 -8.25 11.18
CA LYS A 143 1.42 -7.28 12.14
C LYS A 143 0.35 -7.86 13.07
N GLY A 144 -0.43 -8.82 12.59
CA GLY A 144 -1.48 -9.44 13.38
C GLY A 144 -2.65 -9.91 12.54
N ARG A 145 -3.79 -10.10 13.21
CA ARG A 145 -5.05 -10.47 12.56
C ARG A 145 -5.66 -9.23 11.90
N ILE A 146 -5.94 -9.34 10.61
CA ILE A 146 -6.71 -8.38 9.83
C ILE A 146 -7.67 -9.14 8.94
N PHE A 147 -8.92 -8.69 8.86
CA PHE A 147 -9.95 -9.32 8.04
C PHE A 147 -11.05 -8.31 7.71
N VAL A 148 -11.85 -8.64 6.69
CA VAL A 148 -13.04 -7.88 6.34
C VAL A 148 -14.27 -8.56 6.93
N SER A 149 -15.15 -7.76 7.53
CA SER A 149 -16.50 -8.16 7.93
C SER A 149 -17.55 -7.27 7.28
N GLU A 150 -18.73 -7.82 7.05
CA GLU A 150 -19.93 -7.01 6.84
C GLU A 150 -20.17 -6.27 8.16
N GLY A 151 -20.14 -4.94 8.12
CA GLY A 151 -20.07 -4.13 9.35
C GLY A 151 -21.18 -4.45 10.33
N THR A 152 -20.86 -4.40 11.63
CA THR A 152 -21.90 -4.19 12.64
C THR A 152 -22.24 -2.71 12.61
N MET A 153 -23.52 -2.36 12.61
CA MET A 153 -23.93 -0.95 12.66
C MET A 153 -23.26 -0.27 13.86
N SER A 154 -22.77 0.97 13.67
CA SER A 154 -22.05 1.69 14.72
C SER A 154 -22.94 1.82 15.95
N ASN A 155 -22.41 1.44 17.12
CA ASN A 155 -23.15 1.55 18.37
C ASN A 155 -23.56 3.03 18.58
N TYR A 156 -24.85 3.27 18.76
CA TYR A 156 -25.36 4.63 18.91
C TYR A 156 -25.60 4.97 20.38
N PHE A 157 -25.46 6.26 20.70
CA PHE A 157 -25.87 6.80 21.98
C PHE A 157 -27.39 6.80 22.04
N GLY A 158 -27.95 6.08 23.01
CA GLY A 158 -29.38 5.89 23.18
C GLY A 158 -29.74 5.61 24.63
N PHE A 159 -31.03 5.56 24.91
CA PHE A 159 -31.54 5.17 26.21
C PHE A 159 -31.77 3.65 26.24
N SER A 160 -31.66 3.04 27.43
CA SER A 160 -31.88 1.60 27.63
C SER A 160 -33.19 1.08 27.06
N GLU A 161 -34.19 1.95 26.95
CA GLU A 161 -35.52 1.67 26.43
C GLU A 161 -35.56 1.47 24.91
N GLU A 162 -34.52 1.88 24.18
CA GLU A 162 -34.36 1.71 22.74
C GLU A 162 -33.45 0.51 22.38
N GLU A 163 -32.97 -0.22 23.39
CA GLU A 163 -32.05 -1.34 23.21
C GLU A 163 -32.68 -2.45 22.38
N SER A 164 -32.09 -2.72 21.22
CA SER A 164 -32.44 -3.85 20.35
C SER A 164 -31.30 -4.87 20.36
N PRO A 165 -31.57 -6.18 20.23
CA PRO A 165 -30.53 -7.22 20.23
C PRO A 165 -29.45 -7.01 19.16
N GLU A 166 -29.80 -6.30 18.07
CA GLU A 166 -28.93 -6.00 16.94
C GLU A 166 -28.23 -4.64 17.06
N LEU A 167 -28.68 -3.76 17.96
CA LEU A 167 -28.17 -2.40 18.14
C LEU A 167 -28.08 -2.05 19.64
N PRO A 168 -26.98 -2.44 20.32
CA PRO A 168 -26.79 -2.14 21.73
C PRO A 168 -26.52 -0.65 21.94
N VAL A 169 -27.39 0.00 22.71
CA VAL A 169 -27.25 1.41 23.10
C VAL A 169 -26.03 1.60 24.00
N GLN A 170 -25.29 2.69 23.78
CA GLN A 170 -24.11 2.99 24.58
C GLN A 170 -24.35 4.20 25.50
N PRO A 171 -23.76 4.20 26.71
CA PRO A 171 -23.83 5.33 27.60
C PRO A 171 -23.09 6.56 27.03
N PHE A 172 -23.26 7.69 27.72
CA PHE A 172 -22.66 8.96 27.33
C PHE A 172 -21.16 8.82 27.07
N ASN A 173 -20.65 9.39 25.97
CA ASN A 173 -19.27 9.28 25.48
C ASN A 173 -18.84 7.92 24.86
N PHE A 174 -19.70 6.91 24.82
CA PHE A 174 -19.36 5.57 24.29
C PHE A 174 -20.11 5.19 23.00
N GLY A 175 -21.11 5.98 22.59
CA GLY A 175 -21.86 5.79 21.35
C GLY A 175 -21.83 7.02 20.47
N THR A 176 -22.00 6.82 19.17
CA THR A 176 -22.19 7.92 18.22
C THR A 176 -23.58 8.50 18.44
N TRP A 177 -23.69 9.84 18.54
CA TRP A 177 -25.01 10.48 18.58
C TRP A 177 -25.86 10.02 17.39
N GLY A 178 -27.11 9.65 17.63
CA GLY A 178 -28.06 9.21 16.60
C GLY A 178 -28.35 10.31 15.58
N ASP A 179 -27.45 10.45 14.63
CA ASP A 179 -27.56 11.23 13.41
C ASP A 179 -28.10 10.30 12.31
N SER A 180 -28.85 10.81 11.34
CA SER A 180 -29.13 10.11 10.07
C SER A 180 -27.88 9.53 9.37
N SER A 181 -26.69 10.02 9.71
CA SER A 181 -25.37 9.50 9.33
C SER A 181 -24.83 8.41 10.30
N ALA A 182 -25.30 8.33 11.55
CA ALA A 182 -25.00 7.26 12.51
C ALA A 182 -25.83 5.98 12.24
N PHE A 183 -27.03 6.15 11.67
CA PHE A 183 -27.76 5.10 10.95
C PHE A 183 -27.38 5.05 9.46
N GLY A 184 -26.37 5.84 9.08
CA GLY A 184 -25.99 6.16 7.72
C GLY A 184 -25.04 5.15 7.14
N GLY A 185 -25.57 4.36 6.24
CA GLY A 185 -24.85 3.80 5.12
C GLY A 185 -25.89 3.21 4.21
N GLY A 186 -25.78 3.40 2.90
CA GLY A 186 -26.58 2.60 1.96
C GLY A 186 -26.44 1.09 2.27
N PRO A 187 -27.21 0.21 1.61
CA PRO A 187 -27.31 -1.21 1.98
C PRO A 187 -25.99 -2.02 1.95
N MET A 188 -24.84 -1.42 1.63
CA MET A 188 -23.57 -2.11 1.45
C MET A 188 -22.44 -1.43 2.23
N ASN A 189 -22.04 -2.05 3.34
CA ASN A 189 -21.00 -1.56 4.25
C ASN A 189 -19.90 -2.63 4.36
N MET A 190 -18.64 -2.22 4.27
CA MET A 190 -17.48 -3.09 4.47
C MET A 190 -16.66 -2.58 5.65
N THR A 191 -16.42 -3.41 6.67
CA THR A 191 -15.59 -3.04 7.81
C THR A 191 -14.29 -3.81 7.78
N ILE A 192 -13.16 -3.10 7.83
CA ILE A 192 -11.83 -3.69 7.98
C ILE A 192 -11.55 -3.77 9.47
N CYS A 193 -11.52 -5.01 9.96
CA CYS A 193 -11.25 -5.37 11.35
C CYS A 193 -9.76 -5.68 11.54
N TYR A 194 -9.12 -5.08 12.53
CA TYR A 194 -7.69 -5.25 12.81
C TYR A 194 -7.38 -5.32 14.31
N SER A 195 -6.28 -5.96 14.68
CA SER A 195 -5.93 -6.25 16.09
C SER A 195 -4.87 -5.33 16.70
N TRP A 196 -4.27 -4.43 15.92
CA TRP A 196 -3.21 -3.52 16.36
C TRP A 196 -3.53 -2.07 15.96
N ASP A 197 -2.84 -1.09 16.52
CA ASP A 197 -3.04 0.30 16.13
C ASP A 197 -2.42 0.58 14.75
N LEU A 198 -3.28 0.84 13.75
CA LEU A 198 -2.86 1.18 12.39
C LEU A 198 -2.04 2.48 12.41
N SER A 199 -0.81 2.41 11.88
CA SER A 199 -0.04 3.65 11.71
C SER A 199 -0.65 4.52 10.62
N PRO A 200 -0.43 5.85 10.64
CA PRO A 200 -0.93 6.76 9.61
C PRO A 200 -0.54 6.36 8.18
N LEU A 201 0.65 5.77 8.00
CA LEU A 201 1.10 5.23 6.73
C LEU A 201 0.28 4.00 6.29
N GLU A 202 0.01 3.06 7.21
CA GLU A 202 -0.75 1.85 6.90
C GLU A 202 -2.19 2.19 6.53
N MET A 203 -2.78 3.17 7.22
CA MET A 203 -4.08 3.74 6.86
C MET A 203 -4.04 4.36 5.46
N ALA A 204 -3.03 5.20 5.17
CA ALA A 204 -2.86 5.80 3.85
C ALA A 204 -2.73 4.75 2.72
N ILE A 205 -2.04 3.62 2.97
CA ILE A 205 -1.90 2.53 2.00
C ILE A 205 -3.24 1.81 1.75
N ILE A 206 -4.03 1.60 2.80
CA ILE A 206 -5.38 1.01 2.64
C ILE A 206 -6.29 2.00 1.89
N GLU A 207 -6.13 3.31 2.15
CA GLU A 207 -6.93 4.38 1.55
C GLU A 207 -6.60 4.70 0.10
N SER A 208 -5.35 4.50 -0.32
CA SER A 208 -4.84 4.86 -1.65
C SER A 208 -5.38 4.01 -2.81
N GLY A 209 -6.42 3.20 -2.58
CA GLY A 209 -7.03 2.36 -3.61
C GLY A 209 -6.15 1.18 -4.03
N VAL A 210 -5.28 0.67 -3.15
CA VAL A 210 -4.53 -0.57 -3.41
C VAL A 210 -5.50 -1.76 -3.51
N PHE A 211 -6.53 -1.77 -2.67
CA PHE A 211 -7.53 -2.82 -2.62
C PHE A 211 -8.70 -2.56 -3.57
N PRO A 212 -9.37 -3.63 -4.07
CA PRO A 212 -10.62 -3.49 -4.80
C PRO A 212 -11.66 -2.86 -3.88
N ARG A 213 -12.34 -1.82 -4.36
CA ARG A 213 -13.48 -1.21 -3.67
C ARG A 213 -14.71 -1.34 -4.57
N PRO A 214 -15.71 -2.15 -4.18
CA PRO A 214 -16.96 -2.19 -4.92
C PRO A 214 -17.63 -0.81 -4.90
N SER A 215 -18.27 -0.44 -6.01
CA SER A 215 -18.91 0.86 -6.14
C SER A 215 -20.09 0.99 -5.16
N GLY A 216 -20.17 2.13 -4.47
CA GLY A 216 -21.27 2.41 -3.54
C GLY A 216 -21.15 1.71 -2.18
N VAL A 217 -19.98 1.17 -1.85
CA VAL A 217 -19.69 0.55 -0.54
C VAL A 217 -18.88 1.51 0.32
N SER A 218 -19.39 1.81 1.51
CA SER A 218 -18.66 2.57 2.52
C SER A 218 -17.67 1.66 3.27
N VAL A 219 -16.42 2.10 3.40
CA VAL A 219 -15.38 1.36 4.13
C VAL A 219 -15.21 1.96 5.52
N HIS A 220 -15.42 1.12 6.52
CA HIS A 220 -15.24 1.46 7.93
C HIS A 220 -14.03 0.72 8.51
N TYR A 221 -13.47 1.27 9.58
CA TYR A 221 -12.29 0.74 10.26
C TYR A 221 -12.65 0.44 11.70
N GLN A 222 -12.43 -0.80 12.15
CA GLN A 222 -12.76 -1.22 13.51
C GLN A 222 -11.60 -2.01 14.13
N ARG A 223 -11.27 -1.67 15.38
CA ARG A 223 -10.33 -2.44 16.18
C ARG A 223 -11.04 -3.61 16.87
N VAL A 224 -10.43 -4.81 16.85
CA VAL A 224 -10.93 -6.07 17.42
C VAL A 224 -9.94 -6.69 18.38
#